data_AF-A0A2P4QKI0-F1
#
_entry.id   AF-A0A2P4QKI0-F1
#
_cell.length_a   1.000
_cell.length_b   1.000
_cell.length_c   1.000
_cell.angle_alpha   90.00
_cell.angle_beta   90.00
_cell.angle_gamma   90.00
#
_symmetry.space_group_name_H-M   'P 1'
#
loop_
_entity.id
_entity.type
_entity.pdbx_description
1 polymer ?
#
loop_
_entity_poly.entity_id
_entity_poly.type
_entity_poly.pdbx_seq_one_letter_code
_entity_poly.pdbx_strand_id
1 'polypeptide(L)'
;MDENLFVADKPLGTYIFETAKIVKKSEDGFYTTSETVREWFPLIINKKPSGELDMEVQFVSTQYSWKESFIFSKDTLTIEHIYIILSWRNSRGYFEFSDDVSHFFNFKSQEELKSDFLKLTTESTELQSLSESALSTALVITYLKILCWKYRVEWNKVSANSEEWLSSEVNNIELEDKLYEICEKFIIEKFNVKDFEEEQKIVLISTHKRFILTRKMVTIRIVRRILAYQTQDGNIPLNNKTAELLGFENAEDLKKELQTYFKSENVKKVEHLWASACIIWYLRYVALDYRNDWLESFEKTSEYLRVQCNDSKLEQEVLDCAKEFIHKRYQVDNESVEEDNKFAVTLSRKKEMIAKEKEEEAINEAKVKRKPSLLVKPVVTV
;
A
#
# COMPACT_ATOMS: atom_id res chain seq x y z
N MET A 1 -2.86 -7.75 -5.37
CA MET A 1 -3.39 -6.81 -6.37
C MET A 1 -3.09 -7.33 -7.76
N ASP A 2 -4.13 -7.44 -8.61
CA ASP A 2 -4.05 -7.83 -10.01
C ASP A 2 -3.73 -6.60 -10.87
N GLU A 3 -2.69 -6.67 -11.68
CA GLU A 3 -2.14 -5.53 -12.45
C GLU A 3 -2.98 -5.13 -13.69
N ASN A 4 -4.21 -5.63 -13.85
CA ASN A 4 -4.95 -5.58 -15.11
C ASN A 4 -6.32 -4.87 -15.08
N LEU A 5 -6.48 -3.81 -14.29
CA LEU A 5 -7.79 -3.14 -14.10
C LEU A 5 -8.35 -2.35 -15.31
N PHE A 6 -7.72 -2.38 -16.49
CA PHE A 6 -8.21 -1.68 -17.70
C PHE A 6 -8.41 -2.54 -18.95
N VAL A 7 -8.24 -3.85 -18.86
CA VAL A 7 -8.61 -4.78 -19.93
C VAL A 7 -9.41 -5.88 -19.27
N ALA A 8 -10.67 -6.12 -19.72
CA ALA A 8 -11.43 -7.28 -19.24
C ALA A 8 -10.53 -8.52 -19.34
N ASP A 9 -10.24 -9.18 -18.21
CA ASP A 9 -9.31 -10.30 -18.15
C ASP A 9 -9.64 -11.31 -19.22
N LYS A 10 -8.83 -11.31 -20.28
CA LYS A 10 -8.98 -12.26 -21.36
C LYS A 10 -8.02 -13.40 -21.06
N PRO A 11 -8.51 -14.60 -20.70
CA PRO A 11 -7.63 -15.73 -20.46
C PRO A 11 -6.73 -15.96 -21.68
N LEU A 12 -5.42 -15.91 -21.45
CA LEU A 12 -4.40 -16.07 -22.50
C LEU A 12 -4.10 -17.54 -22.82
N GLY A 13 -4.74 -18.47 -22.11
CA GLY A 13 -4.61 -19.92 -22.31
C GLY A 13 -4.59 -20.65 -20.97
N THR A 14 -4.61 -21.97 -21.04
CA THR A 14 -4.40 -22.86 -19.88
C THR A 14 -3.22 -23.78 -20.14
N TYR A 15 -2.54 -24.21 -19.07
CA TYR A 15 -1.53 -25.25 -19.11
C TYR A 15 -1.89 -26.34 -18.10
N ILE A 16 -1.32 -27.54 -18.28
CA ILE A 16 -1.45 -28.65 -17.33
C ILE A 16 -0.06 -28.96 -16.80
N PHE A 17 0.09 -28.89 -15.47
CA PHE A 17 1.30 -29.30 -14.78
C PHE A 17 1.04 -30.59 -14.01
N GLU A 18 1.80 -31.64 -14.32
CA GLU A 18 1.72 -32.92 -13.63
C GLU A 18 2.58 -32.88 -12.36
N THR A 19 1.96 -32.88 -11.19
CA THR A 19 2.66 -32.80 -9.90
C THR A 19 3.63 -33.97 -9.67
N ALA A 20 3.40 -35.12 -10.30
CA ALA A 20 4.31 -36.27 -10.29
C ALA A 20 5.71 -35.94 -10.86
N LYS A 21 5.85 -34.86 -11.63
CA LYS A 21 7.14 -34.38 -12.13
C LYS A 21 8.03 -33.84 -11.01
N ILE A 22 7.44 -33.24 -9.97
CA ILE A 22 8.17 -32.61 -8.86
C ILE A 22 8.05 -33.35 -7.53
N VAL A 23 7.05 -34.23 -7.41
CA VAL A 23 6.81 -35.05 -6.23
C VAL A 23 6.92 -36.52 -6.61
N LYS A 24 8.02 -37.17 -6.22
CA LYS A 24 8.20 -38.61 -6.42
C LYS A 24 7.89 -39.36 -5.14
N LYS A 25 6.95 -40.30 -5.20
CA LYS A 25 6.69 -41.22 -4.10
C LYS A 25 7.81 -42.27 -4.07
N SER A 26 8.55 -42.36 -2.97
CA SER A 26 9.53 -43.42 -2.74
C SER A 26 8.83 -44.76 -2.53
N GLU A 27 9.57 -45.85 -2.69
CA GLU A 27 9.08 -47.22 -2.46
C GLU A 27 8.54 -47.42 -1.03
N ASP A 28 9.05 -46.64 -0.08
CA ASP A 28 8.68 -46.67 1.35
C ASP A 28 7.41 -45.82 1.65
N GLY A 29 6.81 -45.22 0.63
CA GLY A 29 5.58 -44.45 0.74
C GLY A 29 5.76 -42.97 1.11
N PHE A 30 7.00 -42.51 1.32
CA PHE A 30 7.32 -41.11 1.55
C PHE A 30 7.39 -40.33 0.23
N TYR A 31 7.11 -39.03 0.28
CA TYR A 31 7.30 -38.16 -0.87
C TYR A 31 8.69 -37.52 -0.80
N THR A 32 9.49 -37.77 -1.83
CA THR A 32 10.79 -37.13 -2.02
C THR A 32 10.61 -35.92 -2.92
N THR A 33 11.17 -34.78 -2.49
CA THR A 33 11.34 -33.58 -3.30
C THR A 33 12.25 -33.91 -4.47
N SER A 34 11.83 -33.70 -5.71
CA SER A 34 12.75 -33.77 -6.84
C SER A 34 13.56 -32.46 -6.96
N GLU A 35 14.65 -32.52 -7.72
CA GLU A 35 15.29 -31.32 -8.25
C GLU A 35 14.27 -30.44 -8.99
N THR A 36 14.55 -29.14 -9.03
CA THR A 36 13.77 -28.15 -9.75
C THR A 36 13.55 -28.56 -11.20
N VAL A 37 12.30 -28.47 -11.67
CA VAL A 37 11.92 -28.80 -13.04
C VAL A 37 11.74 -27.50 -13.80
N ARG A 38 12.53 -27.30 -14.86
CA ARG A 38 12.34 -26.21 -15.81
C ARG A 38 11.91 -26.75 -17.16
N GLU A 39 10.70 -26.38 -17.59
CA GLU A 39 10.10 -26.88 -18.83
C GLU A 39 9.30 -25.78 -19.53
N TRP A 40 9.17 -25.92 -20.85
CA TRP A 40 8.27 -25.11 -21.66
C TRP A 40 6.90 -25.78 -21.71
N PHE A 41 5.88 -25.07 -21.24
CA PHE A 41 4.51 -25.56 -21.18
C PHE A 41 3.67 -24.94 -22.30
N PRO A 42 3.05 -25.74 -23.19
CA PRO A 42 2.21 -25.20 -24.24
C PRO A 42 0.95 -24.57 -23.65
N LEU A 43 0.67 -23.32 -24.02
CA LEU A 43 -0.56 -22.63 -23.65
C LEU A 43 -1.69 -23.06 -24.58
N ILE A 44 -2.77 -23.58 -24.01
CA ILE A 44 -3.93 -24.08 -24.76
C ILE A 44 -5.02 -23.01 -24.78
N ILE A 45 -5.37 -22.53 -25.98
CA ILE A 45 -6.51 -21.64 -26.22
C ILE A 45 -7.48 -22.36 -27.16
N ASN A 46 -8.75 -22.51 -26.78
CA ASN A 46 -9.76 -23.19 -27.61
C ASN A 46 -9.30 -24.57 -28.13
N LYS A 47 -8.66 -25.36 -27.27
CA LYS A 47 -8.09 -26.69 -27.58
C LYS A 47 -6.96 -26.69 -28.61
N LYS A 48 -6.34 -25.54 -28.90
CA LYS A 48 -5.17 -25.43 -29.76
C LYS A 48 -4.00 -24.83 -29.00
N PRO A 49 -2.77 -25.34 -29.16
CA PRO A 49 -1.58 -24.70 -28.62
C PRO A 49 -1.40 -23.33 -29.29
N SER A 50 -1.19 -22.29 -28.48
CA SER A 50 -1.07 -20.90 -28.89
C SER A 50 -0.04 -20.21 -27.99
N GLY A 51 1.23 -20.56 -28.19
CA GLY A 51 2.36 -20.08 -27.39
C GLY A 51 2.83 -21.09 -26.35
N GLU A 52 3.92 -20.74 -25.66
CA GLU A 52 4.57 -21.56 -24.65
C GLU A 52 4.95 -20.68 -23.44
N LEU A 53 4.96 -21.29 -22.27
CA LEU A 53 5.33 -20.67 -21.00
C LEU A 53 6.57 -21.39 -20.46
N ASP A 54 7.71 -20.69 -20.36
CA ASP A 54 8.90 -21.19 -19.67
C ASP A 54 8.64 -21.08 -18.16
N MET A 55 8.50 -22.21 -17.48
CA MET A 55 8.30 -22.25 -16.04
C MET A 55 9.36 -23.08 -15.36
N GLU A 56 9.81 -22.58 -14.22
CA GLU A 56 10.61 -23.29 -13.25
C GLU A 56 9.72 -23.64 -12.05
N VAL A 57 9.64 -24.93 -11.70
CA VAL A 57 8.75 -25.43 -10.64
C VAL A 57 9.53 -26.33 -9.70
N GLN A 58 9.39 -26.08 -8.40
CA GLN A 58 10.00 -26.88 -7.33
C GLN A 58 8.94 -27.25 -6.29
N PHE A 59 9.03 -28.47 -5.77
CA PHE A 59 8.27 -28.84 -4.57
C PHE A 59 9.13 -28.57 -3.34
N VAL A 60 8.58 -27.78 -2.40
CA VAL A 60 9.21 -27.52 -1.11
C VAL A 60 8.27 -28.01 -0.02
N SER A 61 8.74 -28.97 0.78
CA SER A 61 7.98 -29.42 1.95
C SER A 61 7.90 -28.28 2.96
N THR A 62 6.69 -27.90 3.34
CA THR A 62 6.45 -26.94 4.42
C THR A 62 6.48 -27.59 5.81
N GLN A 63 6.58 -28.93 5.87
CA GLN A 63 6.88 -29.63 7.11
C GLN A 63 8.36 -29.47 7.42
N TYR A 64 8.65 -28.76 8.51
CA TYR A 64 10.00 -28.57 9.02
C TYR A 64 10.20 -29.40 10.29
N SER A 65 11.10 -30.39 10.23
CA SER A 65 11.50 -31.13 11.41
C SER A 65 12.60 -30.37 12.14
N TRP A 66 12.22 -29.66 13.21
CA TRP A 66 13.15 -28.90 14.02
C TRP A 66 14.27 -29.78 14.58
N LYS A 67 15.51 -29.31 14.45
CA LYS A 67 16.61 -29.78 15.29
C LYS A 67 16.68 -28.82 16.48
N GLU A 68 16.52 -29.33 17.70
CA GLU A 68 16.48 -28.50 18.92
C GLU A 68 17.76 -27.65 19.11
N SER A 69 18.88 -28.03 18.48
CA SER A 69 20.13 -27.29 18.47
C SER A 69 20.28 -26.26 17.35
N PHE A 70 19.33 -26.20 16.40
CA PHE A 70 19.40 -25.26 15.28
C PHE A 70 19.01 -23.86 15.76
N ILE A 71 19.84 -22.87 15.39
CA ILE A 71 19.63 -21.48 15.74
C ILE A 71 19.39 -20.70 14.44
N PHE A 72 18.24 -20.04 14.35
CA PHE A 72 17.95 -19.11 13.27
C PHE A 72 18.77 -17.85 13.42
N SER A 73 19.40 -17.44 12.33
CA SER A 73 20.14 -16.20 12.20
C SER A 73 20.18 -15.78 10.73
N LYS A 74 20.68 -14.57 10.46
CA LYS A 74 20.89 -14.07 9.09
C LYS A 74 21.75 -15.01 8.23
N ASP A 75 22.62 -15.80 8.85
CA ASP A 75 23.57 -16.69 8.16
C ASP A 75 23.04 -18.13 8.01
N THR A 76 22.08 -18.54 8.83
CA THR A 76 21.50 -19.90 8.78
C THR A 76 20.17 -19.97 8.04
N LEU A 77 19.53 -18.82 7.80
CA LEU A 77 18.29 -18.73 7.02
C LEU A 77 18.53 -19.05 5.54
N THR A 78 17.61 -19.83 4.98
CA THR A 78 17.62 -20.27 3.58
C THR A 78 16.27 -19.93 2.95
N ILE A 79 16.18 -20.05 1.62
CA ILE A 79 14.94 -19.79 0.91
C ILE A 79 13.80 -20.74 1.33
N GLU A 80 14.12 -21.99 1.65
CA GLU A 80 13.14 -22.98 2.13
C GLU A 80 12.50 -22.54 3.45
N HIS A 81 13.30 -21.97 4.36
CA HIS A 81 12.78 -21.41 5.61
C HIS A 81 11.79 -20.26 5.35
N ILE A 82 11.99 -19.47 4.28
CA ILE A 82 11.04 -18.42 3.89
C ILE A 82 9.73 -19.04 3.40
N TYR A 83 9.79 -20.08 2.58
CA TYR A 83 8.58 -20.76 2.11
C TYR A 83 7.80 -21.42 3.27
N ILE A 84 8.50 -21.99 4.25
CA ILE A 84 7.89 -22.55 5.46
C ILE A 84 7.14 -21.46 6.23
N ILE A 85 7.81 -20.37 6.64
CA ILE A 85 7.15 -19.33 7.45
C ILE A 85 5.97 -18.70 6.70
N LEU A 86 6.11 -18.44 5.39
CA LEU A 86 5.03 -17.87 4.57
C LEU A 86 3.83 -18.82 4.41
N SER A 87 4.04 -20.13 4.51
CA SER A 87 2.98 -21.14 4.42
C SER A 87 2.07 -21.19 5.65
N TRP A 88 2.54 -20.68 6.79
CA TRP A 88 1.73 -20.58 8.02
C TRP A 88 0.82 -19.36 8.05
N ARG A 89 0.89 -18.51 7.02
CA ARG A 89 -0.10 -17.47 6.79
C ARG A 89 -1.45 -18.12 6.53
N ASN A 90 -2.49 -17.67 7.22
CA ASN A 90 -3.83 -18.21 7.00
C ASN A 90 -4.50 -17.64 5.74
N SER A 91 -5.71 -18.12 5.46
CA SER A 91 -6.49 -17.72 4.28
C SER A 91 -6.94 -16.25 4.28
N ARG A 92 -6.93 -15.58 5.44
CA ARG A 92 -7.23 -14.15 5.58
C ARG A 92 -6.00 -13.27 5.42
N GLY A 93 -4.81 -13.87 5.30
CA GLY A 93 -3.58 -13.14 5.04
C GLY A 93 -2.75 -12.80 6.28
N TYR A 94 -3.08 -13.32 7.46
CA TYR A 94 -2.38 -12.99 8.70
C TYR A 94 -1.69 -14.20 9.33
N PHE A 95 -0.83 -13.94 10.32
CA PHE A 95 -0.09 -14.95 11.08
C PHE A 95 -0.62 -15.04 12.50
N GLU A 96 -0.65 -16.25 13.05
CA GLU A 96 -0.92 -16.51 14.45
C GLU A 96 0.38 -16.83 15.18
N PHE A 97 0.43 -16.60 16.48
CA PHE A 97 1.48 -17.22 17.27
C PHE A 97 1.28 -18.73 17.28
N SER A 98 2.39 -19.46 17.17
CA SER A 98 2.43 -20.91 17.29
C SER A 98 3.82 -21.32 17.75
N ASP A 99 3.96 -22.55 18.24
CA ASP A 99 5.27 -23.09 18.59
C ASP A 99 6.19 -23.06 17.37
N ASP A 100 5.68 -23.41 16.19
CA ASP A 100 6.41 -23.35 14.93
C ASP A 100 6.94 -21.94 14.60
N VAL A 101 6.11 -20.91 14.77
CA VAL A 101 6.55 -19.51 14.61
C VAL A 101 7.62 -19.19 15.66
N SER A 102 7.42 -19.58 16.92
CA SER A 102 8.38 -19.32 18.00
C SER A 102 9.79 -19.87 17.75
N HIS A 103 9.89 -21.03 17.11
CA HIS A 103 11.19 -21.61 16.78
C HIS A 103 11.99 -20.72 15.81
N PHE A 104 11.35 -20.03 14.86
CA PHE A 104 12.03 -19.03 14.00
C PHE A 104 12.62 -17.87 14.81
N PHE A 105 12.05 -17.60 15.98
CA PHE A 105 12.53 -16.61 16.95
C PHE A 105 13.49 -17.20 18.00
N ASN A 106 13.92 -18.45 17.85
CA ASN A 106 14.76 -19.16 18.81
C ASN A 106 14.14 -19.23 20.22
N PHE A 107 12.84 -19.47 20.30
CA PHE A 107 12.09 -19.78 21.53
C PHE A 107 11.55 -21.21 21.47
N LYS A 108 11.29 -21.82 22.64
CA LYS A 108 10.82 -23.20 22.73
C LYS A 108 9.31 -23.36 22.55
N SER A 109 8.55 -22.30 22.82
CA SER A 109 7.09 -22.32 22.69
C SER A 109 6.51 -20.95 22.36
N GLN A 110 5.25 -20.92 21.93
CA GLN A 110 4.49 -19.69 21.72
C GLN A 110 4.35 -18.85 22.99
N GLU A 111 4.20 -19.48 24.16
CA GLU A 111 4.03 -18.77 25.42
C GLU A 111 5.30 -18.02 25.81
N GLU A 112 6.47 -18.61 25.56
CA GLU A 112 7.77 -17.97 25.81
C GLU A 112 7.96 -16.74 24.92
N LEU A 113 7.73 -16.89 23.61
CA LEU A 113 7.81 -15.77 22.66
C LEU A 113 6.80 -14.66 23.01
N LYS A 114 5.53 -15.03 23.23
CA LYS A 114 4.47 -14.09 23.59
C LYS A 114 4.83 -13.33 24.86
N SER A 115 5.23 -14.05 25.91
CA SER A 115 5.58 -13.44 27.19
C SER A 115 6.73 -12.44 27.03
N ASP A 116 7.76 -12.79 26.25
CA ASP A 116 8.91 -11.92 26.08
C ASP A 116 8.59 -10.69 25.21
N PHE A 117 7.87 -10.88 24.11
CA PHE A 117 7.45 -9.80 23.23
C PHE A 117 6.47 -8.83 23.90
N LEU A 118 5.47 -9.35 24.63
CA LEU A 118 4.45 -8.53 25.32
C LEU A 118 5.02 -7.68 26.46
N LYS A 119 6.18 -8.04 27.04
CA LYS A 119 6.85 -7.15 28.01
C LYS A 119 7.19 -5.80 27.38
N LEU A 120 7.54 -5.77 26.09
CA LEU A 120 7.90 -4.54 25.37
C LEU A 120 6.69 -3.68 25.02
N THR A 121 5.47 -4.22 25.06
CA THR A 121 4.25 -3.46 24.81
C THR A 121 3.63 -2.89 26.09
N THR A 122 4.20 -3.19 27.27
CA THR A 122 3.63 -2.79 28.57
C THR A 122 3.53 -1.28 28.81
N GLU A 123 4.37 -0.50 28.15
CA GLU A 123 4.37 0.96 28.26
C GLU A 123 3.23 1.61 27.45
N SER A 124 2.52 0.85 26.60
CA SER A 124 1.41 1.35 25.77
C SER A 124 0.16 0.50 25.96
N THR A 125 -0.82 1.06 26.67
CA THR A 125 -2.16 0.47 26.83
C THR A 125 -2.88 0.23 25.51
N GLU A 126 -2.64 1.10 24.51
CA GLU A 126 -3.21 0.96 23.17
C GLU A 126 -2.67 -0.29 22.45
N LEU A 127 -1.37 -0.56 22.55
CA LEU A 127 -0.76 -1.76 21.96
C LEU A 127 -1.22 -3.05 22.65
N GLN A 128 -1.48 -3.00 23.96
CA GLN A 128 -2.05 -4.14 24.69
C GLN A 128 -3.48 -4.50 24.25
N SER A 129 -4.20 -3.56 23.64
CA SER A 129 -5.55 -3.79 23.14
C SER A 129 -5.59 -4.48 21.77
N LEU A 130 -4.44 -4.55 21.07
CA LEU A 130 -4.35 -5.20 19.78
C LEU A 130 -4.53 -6.72 19.89
N SER A 131 -5.12 -7.32 18.86
CA SER A 131 -5.28 -8.77 18.78
C SER A 131 -3.92 -9.48 18.70
N GLU A 132 -3.81 -10.69 19.27
CA GLU A 132 -2.59 -11.51 19.18
C GLU A 132 -2.17 -11.74 17.72
N SER A 133 -3.14 -11.86 16.82
CA SER A 133 -2.93 -12.01 15.39
C SER A 133 -2.29 -10.75 14.77
N ALA A 134 -2.70 -9.55 15.19
CA ALA A 134 -2.06 -8.30 14.75
C ALA A 134 -0.59 -8.24 15.23
N LEU A 135 -0.35 -8.58 16.50
CA LEU A 135 0.99 -8.62 17.09
C LEU A 135 1.90 -9.63 16.39
N SER A 136 1.44 -10.87 16.20
CA SER A 136 2.19 -11.92 15.51
C SER A 136 2.47 -11.54 14.05
N THR A 137 1.47 -11.00 13.35
CA THR A 137 1.61 -10.58 11.95
C THR A 137 2.66 -9.48 11.79
N ALA A 138 2.61 -8.42 12.61
CA ALA A 138 3.63 -7.37 12.58
C ALA A 138 5.02 -7.93 12.89
N LEU A 139 5.12 -8.84 13.86
CA LEU A 139 6.38 -9.46 14.26
C LEU A 139 6.98 -10.32 13.12
N VAL A 140 6.19 -11.16 12.47
CA VAL A 140 6.62 -11.99 11.33
C VAL A 140 7.01 -11.13 10.13
N ILE A 141 6.23 -10.10 9.78
CA ILE A 141 6.56 -9.17 8.68
C ILE A 141 7.91 -8.50 8.97
N THR A 142 8.12 -8.05 10.21
CA THR A 142 9.37 -7.39 10.60
C THR A 142 10.54 -8.36 10.57
N TYR A 143 10.33 -9.61 10.97
CA TYR A 143 11.35 -10.68 10.88
C TYR A 143 11.79 -10.87 9.42
N LEU A 144 10.84 -10.94 8.50
CA LEU A 144 11.12 -11.08 7.08
C LEU A 144 11.92 -9.88 6.54
N LYS A 145 11.54 -8.66 6.92
CA LYS A 145 12.24 -7.42 6.52
C LYS A 145 13.66 -7.33 7.07
N ILE A 146 13.91 -7.82 8.29
CA ILE A 146 15.21 -7.69 8.96
C ILE A 146 16.15 -8.86 8.65
N LEU A 147 15.71 -10.10 8.89
CA LEU A 147 16.59 -11.27 8.74
C LEU A 147 16.55 -11.87 7.35
N CYS A 148 15.39 -11.81 6.69
CA CYS A 148 15.16 -12.44 5.40
C CYS A 148 15.30 -11.47 4.22
N TRP A 149 15.88 -10.28 4.44
CA TRP A 149 16.01 -9.22 3.45
C TRP A 149 16.57 -9.69 2.10
N LYS A 150 17.57 -10.57 2.11
CA LYS A 150 18.20 -11.11 0.89
C LYS A 150 17.21 -11.85 -0.02
N TYR A 151 16.11 -12.36 0.55
CA TYR A 151 15.05 -13.07 -0.16
C TYR A 151 13.81 -12.17 -0.38
N ARG A 152 13.96 -10.84 -0.40
CA ARG A 152 12.83 -9.90 -0.53
C ARG A 152 11.89 -10.22 -1.69
N VAL A 153 12.43 -10.63 -2.82
CA VAL A 153 11.62 -10.96 -4.01
C VAL A 153 10.60 -12.06 -3.70
N GLU A 154 10.95 -13.01 -2.83
CA GLU A 154 10.11 -14.15 -2.46
C GLU A 154 8.96 -13.74 -1.53
N TRP A 155 9.23 -12.88 -0.54
CA TRP A 155 8.25 -12.57 0.51
C TRP A 155 7.51 -11.25 0.30
N ASN A 156 8.02 -10.29 -0.47
CA ASN A 156 7.48 -8.92 -0.54
C ASN A 156 6.01 -8.87 -1.02
N LYS A 157 5.66 -9.65 -2.04
CA LYS A 157 4.27 -9.70 -2.53
C LYS A 157 3.34 -10.35 -1.50
N VAL A 158 3.83 -11.36 -0.80
CA VAL A 158 3.04 -12.08 0.21
C VAL A 158 2.83 -11.22 1.45
N SER A 159 3.89 -10.55 1.92
CA SER A 159 3.83 -9.67 3.09
C SER A 159 2.98 -8.43 2.83
N ALA A 160 2.93 -7.90 1.60
CA ALA A 160 2.09 -6.74 1.27
C ALA A 160 0.61 -6.99 1.58
N ASN A 161 0.09 -8.19 1.31
CA ASN A 161 -1.28 -8.55 1.66
C ASN A 161 -1.47 -8.66 3.20
N SER A 162 -0.46 -9.16 3.91
CA SER A 162 -0.48 -9.23 5.38
C SER A 162 -0.41 -7.84 6.02
N GLU A 163 0.35 -6.92 5.45
CA GLU A 163 0.38 -5.50 5.84
C GLU A 163 -0.97 -4.84 5.60
N GLU A 164 -1.60 -5.10 4.44
CA GLU A 164 -2.92 -4.56 4.12
C GLU A 164 -3.97 -5.00 5.15
N TRP A 165 -3.96 -6.30 5.51
CA TRP A 165 -4.79 -6.85 6.57
C TRP A 165 -4.47 -6.21 7.93
N LEU A 166 -3.20 -6.15 8.33
CA LEU A 166 -2.79 -5.60 9.63
C LEU A 166 -3.25 -4.15 9.79
N SER A 167 -3.02 -3.34 8.78
CA SER A 167 -3.47 -1.95 8.79
C SER A 167 -4.99 -1.81 8.86
N SER A 168 -5.76 -2.76 8.29
CA SER A 168 -7.22 -2.77 8.44
C SER A 168 -7.67 -3.17 9.86
N GLU A 169 -6.90 -4.04 10.51
CA GLU A 169 -7.15 -4.53 11.87
C GLU A 169 -6.81 -3.46 12.92
N VAL A 170 -5.65 -2.80 12.78
CA VAL A 170 -5.21 -1.74 13.72
C VAL A 170 -6.01 -0.45 13.50
N ASN A 171 -6.30 -0.11 12.24
CA ASN A 171 -7.05 1.07 11.81
C ASN A 171 -6.59 2.40 12.47
N ASN A 172 -5.31 2.47 12.86
CA ASN A 172 -4.65 3.64 13.41
C ASN A 172 -3.17 3.57 13.01
N ILE A 173 -2.78 4.43 12.06
CA ILE A 173 -1.44 4.40 11.48
C ILE A 173 -0.33 4.69 12.49
N GLU A 174 -0.59 5.55 13.49
CA GLU A 174 0.40 5.90 14.51
C GLU A 174 0.60 4.75 15.50
N LEU A 175 -0.47 4.05 15.83
CA LEU A 175 -0.40 2.84 16.66
C LEU A 175 0.32 1.71 15.92
N GLU A 176 0.05 1.56 14.63
CA GLU A 176 0.72 0.58 13.77
C GLU A 176 2.23 0.90 13.62
N ASP A 177 2.60 2.18 13.48
CA ASP A 177 4.00 2.59 13.43
C ASP A 177 4.74 2.25 14.74
N LYS A 178 4.14 2.55 15.89
CA LYS A 178 4.69 2.15 17.21
C LYS A 178 4.85 0.63 17.32
N LEU A 179 3.88 -0.14 16.80
CA LEU A 179 3.96 -1.61 16.79
C LEU A 179 5.18 -2.08 16.00
N TYR A 180 5.38 -1.56 14.78
CA TYR A 180 6.55 -1.91 13.97
C TYR A 180 7.86 -1.48 14.63
N GLU A 181 7.93 -0.31 15.26
CA GLU A 181 9.13 0.13 15.99
C GLU A 181 9.50 -0.85 17.12
N ILE A 182 8.51 -1.37 17.85
CA ILE A 182 8.74 -2.39 18.90
C ILE A 182 9.16 -3.73 18.30
N CYS A 183 8.54 -4.17 17.21
CA CYS A 183 8.95 -5.37 16.49
C CYS A 183 10.40 -5.27 15.99
N GLU A 184 10.77 -4.11 15.43
CA GLU A 184 12.13 -3.84 14.95
C GLU A 184 13.12 -3.93 16.09
N LYS A 185 12.87 -3.23 17.20
CA LYS A 185 13.70 -3.28 18.41
C LYS A 185 13.86 -4.71 18.92
N PHE A 186 12.75 -5.44 19.05
CA PHE A 186 12.77 -6.82 19.55
C PHE A 186 13.64 -7.73 18.68
N ILE A 187 13.50 -7.68 17.35
CA ILE A 187 14.28 -8.52 16.43
C ILE A 187 15.75 -8.10 16.40
N ILE A 188 16.04 -6.81 16.37
CA ILE A 188 17.40 -6.28 16.39
C ILE A 188 18.14 -6.78 17.64
N GLU A 189 17.52 -6.67 18.82
CA GLU A 189 18.10 -7.11 20.08
C GLU A 189 18.24 -8.63 20.14
N LYS A 190 17.17 -9.37 19.77
CA LYS A 190 17.14 -10.84 19.84
C LYS A 190 18.18 -11.50 18.93
N PHE A 191 18.43 -10.92 17.75
CA PHE A 191 19.33 -11.48 16.76
C PHE A 191 20.66 -10.72 16.64
N ASN A 192 20.89 -9.71 17.48
CA ASN A 192 22.10 -8.89 17.50
C ASN A 192 22.43 -8.31 16.10
N VAL A 193 21.41 -7.77 15.43
CA VAL A 193 21.56 -7.18 14.09
C VAL A 193 22.18 -5.80 14.23
N LYS A 194 23.40 -5.62 13.67
CA LYS A 194 24.16 -4.38 13.82
C LYS A 194 24.08 -3.44 12.62
N ASP A 195 23.97 -4.02 11.42
CA ASP A 195 24.08 -3.29 10.16
C ASP A 195 22.95 -3.67 9.21
N PHE A 196 22.48 -2.66 8.47
CA PHE A 196 21.44 -2.78 7.44
C PHE A 196 22.01 -2.34 6.10
N GLU A 197 21.68 -3.07 5.04
CA GLU A 197 21.95 -2.63 3.66
C GLU A 197 21.11 -1.39 3.33
N GLU A 198 21.56 -0.54 2.40
CA GLU A 198 20.82 0.70 2.06
C GLU A 198 19.41 0.40 1.55
N GLU A 199 19.25 -0.63 0.74
CA GLU A 199 17.94 -1.05 0.24
C GLU A 199 17.06 -1.61 1.37
N GLN A 200 17.67 -2.20 2.40
CA GLN A 200 16.96 -2.70 3.57
C GLN A 200 16.43 -1.56 4.45
N LYS A 201 17.18 -0.47 4.59
CA LYS A 201 16.76 0.72 5.35
C LYS A 201 15.52 1.38 4.78
N ILE A 202 15.22 1.17 3.50
CA ILE A 202 14.02 1.73 2.86
C ILE A 202 12.74 1.16 3.47
N VAL A 203 12.74 -0.09 3.96
CA VAL A 203 11.51 -0.77 4.40
C VAL A 203 11.30 -0.79 5.92
N LEU A 204 12.25 -0.28 6.70
CA LEU A 204 12.21 -0.24 8.18
C LEU A 204 11.77 1.12 8.70
N ILE A 205 10.75 1.16 9.55
CA ILE A 205 10.14 2.38 10.09
C ILE A 205 11.17 3.27 10.79
N SER A 206 12.05 2.68 11.60
CA SER A 206 13.10 3.43 12.32
C SER A 206 14.04 4.24 11.40
N THR A 207 14.17 3.85 10.12
CA THR A 207 15.07 4.49 9.16
C THR A 207 14.35 5.37 8.13
N HIS A 208 13.00 5.39 8.09
CA HIS A 208 12.24 6.13 7.06
C HIS A 208 12.41 7.66 7.10
N LYS A 209 12.83 8.24 8.22
CA LYS A 209 12.79 9.70 8.48
C LYS A 209 13.62 10.57 7.53
N ARG A 210 14.35 10.00 6.57
CA ARG A 210 15.28 10.74 5.69
C ARG A 210 15.26 10.33 4.21
N PHE A 211 14.39 9.40 3.79
CA PHE A 211 14.41 8.90 2.41
C PHE A 211 13.37 9.60 1.54
N ILE A 212 13.76 9.91 0.30
CA ILE A 212 12.83 10.34 -0.74
C ILE A 212 12.10 9.10 -1.25
N LEU A 213 10.82 8.98 -0.89
CA LEU A 213 9.96 7.87 -1.28
C LEU A 213 9.49 8.04 -2.73
N THR A 214 10.25 7.48 -3.68
CA THR A 214 9.86 7.43 -5.10
C THR A 214 8.71 6.43 -5.34
N ARG A 215 8.08 6.44 -6.52
CA ARG A 215 6.94 5.55 -6.86
C ARG A 215 7.17 4.09 -6.47
N LYS A 216 8.35 3.55 -6.79
CA LYS A 216 8.75 2.16 -6.53
C LYS A 216 8.82 1.79 -5.03
N MET A 217 8.84 2.78 -4.15
CA MET A 217 8.96 2.62 -2.71
C MET A 217 7.64 2.91 -1.98
N VAL A 218 6.64 3.47 -2.66
CA VAL A 218 5.35 3.74 -2.04
C VAL A 218 4.68 2.42 -1.67
N THR A 219 4.07 2.43 -0.49
CA THR A 219 3.26 1.33 0.03
C THR A 219 1.88 1.85 0.39
N ILE A 220 0.93 0.94 0.54
CA ILE A 220 -0.42 1.28 1.02
C ILE A 220 -0.39 1.99 2.38
N ARG A 221 0.61 1.70 3.23
CA ARG A 221 0.79 2.35 4.54
C ARG A 221 1.11 3.84 4.40
N ILE A 222 1.96 4.21 3.44
CA ILE A 222 2.26 5.62 3.13
C ILE A 222 0.99 6.35 2.67
N VAL A 223 0.18 5.70 1.84
CA VAL A 223 -1.12 6.25 1.40
C VAL A 223 -2.05 6.43 2.60
N ARG A 224 -2.26 5.41 3.42
CA ARG A 224 -3.10 5.50 4.63
C ARG A 224 -2.65 6.58 5.59
N ARG A 225 -1.33 6.79 5.73
CA ARG A 225 -0.75 7.89 6.52
C ARG A 225 -1.17 9.26 5.98
N ILE A 226 -1.13 9.46 4.66
CA ILE A 226 -1.65 10.67 4.01
C ILE A 226 -3.13 10.88 4.36
N LEU A 227 -3.94 9.82 4.23
CA LEU A 227 -5.37 9.90 4.53
C LEU A 227 -5.63 10.28 5.99
N ALA A 228 -4.85 9.74 6.93
CA ALA A 228 -4.96 10.04 8.36
C ALA A 228 -4.56 11.48 8.71
N TYR A 229 -3.73 12.13 7.88
CA TYR A 229 -3.33 13.53 8.08
C TYR A 229 -4.31 14.52 7.46
N GLN A 230 -5.23 14.03 6.62
CA GLN A 230 -6.27 14.84 6.04
C GLN A 230 -7.33 15.17 7.11
N THR A 231 -7.61 16.45 7.24
CA THR A 231 -8.71 16.98 8.05
C THR A 231 -10.07 16.67 7.41
N GLN A 232 -11.16 16.79 8.18
CA GLN A 232 -12.51 16.47 7.69
C GLN A 232 -12.95 17.32 6.49
N ASP A 233 -12.47 18.55 6.38
CA ASP A 233 -12.74 19.49 5.29
C ASP A 233 -11.80 19.30 4.08
N GLY A 234 -10.87 18.35 4.15
CA GLY A 234 -9.98 17.98 3.04
C GLY A 234 -8.61 18.65 3.07
N ASN A 235 -8.32 19.51 4.05
CA ASN A 235 -7.01 20.13 4.20
C ASN A 235 -5.95 19.12 4.68
N ILE A 236 -4.73 19.26 4.18
CA ILE A 236 -3.53 18.60 4.70
C ILE A 236 -2.60 19.70 5.26
N PRO A 237 -2.48 19.82 6.60
CA PRO A 237 -1.70 20.89 7.20
C PRO A 237 -0.21 20.81 6.90
N LEU A 238 0.42 21.97 6.70
CA LEU A 238 1.88 22.08 6.70
C LEU A 238 2.38 21.98 8.15
N ASN A 239 2.82 20.79 8.56
CA ASN A 239 3.32 20.49 9.90
C ASN A 239 4.42 19.43 9.84
N ASN A 240 4.95 19.03 11.00
CA ASN A 240 6.05 18.05 11.07
C ASN A 240 5.67 16.68 10.49
N LYS A 241 4.41 16.26 10.62
CA LYS A 241 3.93 14.98 10.07
C LYS A 241 3.96 14.98 8.54
N THR A 242 3.48 16.05 7.93
CA THR A 242 3.53 16.22 6.47
C THR A 242 4.96 16.44 5.97
N ALA A 243 5.80 17.13 6.74
CA ALA A 243 7.21 17.29 6.42
C ALA A 243 7.96 15.95 6.40
N GLU A 244 7.77 15.12 7.44
CA GLU A 244 8.35 13.78 7.52
C GLU A 244 7.91 12.90 6.35
N LEU A 245 6.61 12.90 6.03
CA LEU A 245 6.06 12.20 4.86
C LEU A 245 6.75 12.65 3.56
N LEU A 246 7.02 13.96 3.43
CA LEU A 246 7.72 14.52 2.28
C LEU A 246 9.26 14.38 2.36
N GLY A 247 9.78 13.68 3.38
CA GLY A 247 11.20 13.41 3.57
C GLY A 247 12.01 14.60 4.12
N PHE A 248 11.39 15.45 4.93
CA PHE A 248 12.03 16.57 5.63
C PHE A 248 12.04 16.32 7.14
N GLU A 249 13.02 16.91 7.82
CA GLU A 249 13.19 16.74 9.26
C GLU A 249 12.07 17.41 10.07
N ASN A 250 11.56 18.54 9.59
CA ASN A 250 10.50 19.30 10.27
C ASN A 250 9.77 20.25 9.28
N ALA A 251 8.68 20.85 9.77
CA ALA A 251 7.84 21.77 9.01
C ALA A 251 8.59 22.99 8.46
N GLU A 252 9.55 23.54 9.23
CA GLU A 252 10.32 24.71 8.81
C GLU A 252 11.26 24.39 7.66
N ASP A 253 11.91 23.23 7.68
CA ASP A 253 12.76 22.77 6.57
C ASP A 253 11.96 22.53 5.29
N LEU A 254 10.79 21.88 5.41
CA LEU A 254 9.86 21.74 4.28
C LEU A 254 9.45 23.12 3.75
N LYS A 255 9.00 24.02 4.63
CA LYS A 255 8.55 25.36 4.26
C LYS A 255 9.65 26.14 3.52
N LYS A 256 10.87 26.12 4.04
CA LYS A 256 12.03 26.78 3.42
C LYS A 256 12.30 26.26 2.01
N GLU A 257 12.19 24.94 1.80
CA GLU A 257 12.33 24.36 0.46
C GLU A 257 11.17 24.79 -0.45
N LEU A 258 9.92 24.73 0.02
CA LEU A 258 8.75 25.14 -0.76
C LEU A 258 8.82 26.62 -1.16
N GLN A 259 9.34 27.51 -0.32
CA GLN A 259 9.56 28.93 -0.68
C GLN A 259 10.43 29.13 -1.93
N THR A 260 11.26 28.14 -2.29
CA THR A 260 12.06 28.18 -3.53
C THR A 260 11.26 27.87 -4.80
N TYR A 261 10.02 27.39 -4.68
CA TYR A 261 9.08 27.13 -5.79
C TYR A 261 7.89 28.08 -5.75
N PHE A 262 7.33 28.33 -4.56
CA PHE A 262 6.12 29.13 -4.31
C PHE A 262 6.47 30.63 -4.15
N LYS A 263 6.99 31.24 -5.23
CA LYS A 263 7.67 32.56 -5.16
C LYS A 263 6.76 33.79 -5.26
N SER A 264 5.60 33.69 -5.90
CA SER A 264 4.78 34.87 -6.18
C SER A 264 4.09 35.40 -4.92
N GLU A 265 3.85 36.70 -4.87
CA GLU A 265 3.19 37.33 -3.73
C GLU A 265 1.74 36.85 -3.52
N ASN A 266 1.07 36.37 -4.57
CA ASN A 266 -0.27 35.80 -4.43
C ASN A 266 -0.21 34.41 -3.82
N VAL A 267 0.71 33.56 -4.29
CA VAL A 267 0.89 32.19 -3.77
C VAL A 267 1.38 32.19 -2.32
N LYS A 268 2.23 33.15 -1.92
CA LYS A 268 2.66 33.33 -0.52
C LYS A 268 1.52 33.62 0.45
N LYS A 269 0.44 34.27 0.01
CA LYS A 269 -0.73 34.55 0.88
C LYS A 269 -1.51 33.30 1.25
N VAL A 270 -1.35 32.22 0.47
CA VAL A 270 -2.01 30.93 0.66
C VAL A 270 -1.02 29.84 1.09
N GLU A 271 -0.03 30.20 1.91
CA GLU A 271 0.99 29.26 2.45
C GLU A 271 0.37 28.00 3.07
N HIS A 272 -0.75 28.17 3.78
CA HIS A 272 -1.49 27.07 4.40
C HIS A 272 -2.00 26.01 3.41
N LEU A 273 -2.06 26.32 2.10
CA LEU A 273 -2.49 25.41 1.04
C LEU A 273 -1.35 24.64 0.38
N TRP A 274 -0.09 25.04 0.60
CA TRP A 274 1.06 24.48 -0.13
C TRP A 274 1.22 22.98 0.10
N ALA A 275 1.06 22.53 1.34
CA ALA A 275 1.12 21.11 1.70
C ALA A 275 0.04 20.30 0.97
N SER A 276 -1.23 20.74 1.03
CA SER A 276 -2.35 20.15 0.30
C SER A 276 -2.08 20.02 -1.21
N ALA A 277 -1.56 21.08 -1.83
CA ALA A 277 -1.21 21.06 -3.26
C ALA A 277 -0.06 20.08 -3.57
N CYS A 278 0.96 20.03 -2.72
CA CYS A 278 2.06 19.07 -2.86
C CYS A 278 1.57 17.63 -2.73
N ILE A 279 0.69 17.34 -1.77
CA ILE A 279 0.16 15.98 -1.60
C ILE A 279 -0.73 15.56 -2.76
N ILE A 280 -1.52 16.45 -3.34
CA ILE A 280 -2.27 16.11 -4.57
C ILE A 280 -1.33 15.59 -5.66
N TRP A 281 -0.21 16.28 -5.89
CA TRP A 281 0.75 15.84 -6.90
C TRP A 281 1.54 14.61 -6.47
N TYR A 282 1.84 14.47 -5.18
CA TYR A 282 2.43 13.24 -4.65
C TYR A 282 1.52 12.03 -4.91
N LEU A 283 0.21 12.14 -4.65
CA LEU A 283 -0.75 11.07 -4.91
C LEU A 283 -0.79 10.73 -6.41
N ARG A 284 -0.87 11.75 -7.28
CA ARG A 284 -0.98 11.59 -8.74
C ARG A 284 0.27 11.01 -9.40
N TYR A 285 1.46 11.41 -8.96
CA TYR A 285 2.73 11.00 -9.58
C TYR A 285 3.48 9.89 -8.85
N VAL A 286 3.42 9.90 -7.53
CA VAL A 286 4.28 9.04 -6.71
C VAL A 286 3.47 7.85 -6.17
N ALA A 287 2.24 8.06 -5.72
CA ALA A 287 1.38 6.99 -5.22
C ALA A 287 0.39 6.43 -6.27
N LEU A 288 0.68 6.57 -7.56
CA LEU A 288 -0.30 6.31 -8.63
C LEU A 288 -0.80 4.86 -8.66
N ASP A 289 0.03 3.91 -8.22
CA ASP A 289 -0.31 2.47 -8.19
C ASP A 289 -1.39 2.14 -7.13
N TYR A 290 -1.66 3.08 -6.21
CA TYR A 290 -2.67 2.97 -5.15
C TYR A 290 -3.86 3.90 -5.39
N ARG A 291 -4.14 4.26 -6.65
CA ARG A 291 -5.17 5.27 -7.01
C ARG A 291 -6.53 5.03 -6.37
N ASN A 292 -6.97 3.78 -6.33
CA ASN A 292 -8.27 3.43 -5.79
C ASN A 292 -8.36 3.71 -4.28
N ASP A 293 -7.23 3.67 -3.57
CA ASP A 293 -7.18 3.88 -2.13
C ASP A 293 -7.21 5.37 -1.74
N TRP A 294 -6.77 6.27 -2.63
CA TRP A 294 -6.69 7.70 -2.33
C TRP A 294 -7.62 8.59 -3.14
N LEU A 295 -8.36 8.07 -4.12
CA LEU A 295 -9.18 8.89 -5.03
C LEU A 295 -10.16 9.81 -4.30
N GLU A 296 -10.87 9.30 -3.30
CA GLU A 296 -11.84 10.09 -2.51
C GLU A 296 -11.14 11.24 -1.76
N SER A 297 -10.00 10.95 -1.14
CA SER A 297 -9.21 11.95 -0.41
C SER A 297 -8.65 13.01 -1.36
N PHE A 298 -8.18 12.60 -2.54
CA PHE A 298 -7.78 13.52 -3.61
C PHE A 298 -8.93 14.43 -4.04
N GLU A 299 -10.14 13.91 -4.25
CA GLU A 299 -11.31 14.71 -4.62
C GLU A 299 -11.65 15.74 -3.51
N LYS A 300 -11.60 15.34 -2.24
CA LYS A 300 -11.80 16.25 -1.08
C LYS A 300 -10.73 17.34 -1.00
N THR A 301 -9.44 17.01 -1.09
CA THR A 301 -8.36 18.00 -1.06
C THR A 301 -8.45 18.96 -2.26
N SER A 302 -8.82 18.45 -3.43
CA SER A 302 -8.99 19.27 -4.63
C SER A 302 -10.12 20.28 -4.45
N GLU A 303 -11.26 19.86 -3.87
CA GLU A 303 -12.36 20.76 -3.56
C GLU A 303 -11.95 21.82 -2.52
N TYR A 304 -11.25 21.40 -1.47
CA TYR A 304 -10.73 22.30 -0.44
C TYR A 304 -9.85 23.40 -1.06
N LEU A 305 -8.86 23.03 -1.89
CA LEU A 305 -8.00 23.99 -2.57
C LEU A 305 -8.78 24.98 -3.42
N ARG A 306 -9.74 24.48 -4.21
CA ARG A 306 -10.59 25.33 -5.07
C ARG A 306 -11.36 26.37 -4.25
N VAL A 307 -11.98 25.93 -3.14
CA VAL A 307 -12.74 26.81 -2.25
C VAL A 307 -11.84 27.84 -1.56
N GLN A 308 -10.69 27.41 -1.04
CA GLN A 308 -9.79 28.30 -0.29
C GLN A 308 -9.04 29.30 -1.18
N CYS A 309 -8.67 28.90 -2.41
CA CYS A 309 -8.10 29.84 -3.37
C CYS A 309 -9.13 30.89 -3.80
N ASN A 310 -10.39 30.48 -4.00
CA ASN A 310 -11.50 31.33 -4.48
C ASN A 310 -11.16 32.12 -5.78
N ASP A 311 -10.15 31.66 -6.51
CA ASP A 311 -9.66 32.19 -7.78
C ASP A 311 -8.99 31.04 -8.54
N SER A 312 -9.53 30.71 -9.71
CA SER A 312 -9.04 29.61 -10.54
C SER A 312 -7.61 29.83 -11.06
N LYS A 313 -7.18 31.08 -11.26
CA LYS A 313 -5.79 31.37 -11.67
C LYS A 313 -4.82 31.13 -10.51
N LEU A 314 -5.20 31.54 -9.30
CA LEU A 314 -4.40 31.30 -8.10
C LEU A 314 -4.32 29.80 -7.80
N GLU A 315 -5.44 29.07 -7.89
CA GLU A 315 -5.48 27.62 -7.73
C GLU A 315 -4.52 26.93 -8.70
N GLN A 316 -4.56 27.30 -9.99
CA GLN A 316 -3.67 26.75 -11.01
C GLN A 316 -2.21 27.08 -10.71
N GLU A 317 -1.89 28.32 -10.33
CA GLU A 317 -0.52 28.74 -10.00
C GLU A 317 0.04 27.95 -8.80
N VAL A 318 -0.76 27.76 -7.74
CA VAL A 318 -0.39 26.96 -6.56
C VAL A 318 -0.14 25.50 -6.96
N LEU A 319 -1.03 24.92 -7.80
CA LEU A 319 -0.87 23.55 -8.28
C LEU A 319 0.34 23.40 -9.19
N ASP A 320 0.67 24.37 -10.03
CA ASP A 320 1.84 24.31 -10.91
C ASP A 320 3.15 24.38 -10.11
N CYS A 321 3.23 25.25 -9.09
CA CYS A 321 4.36 25.27 -8.15
C CYS A 321 4.55 23.92 -7.45
N ALA A 322 3.46 23.34 -6.95
CA ALA A 322 3.48 22.03 -6.29
C ALA A 322 3.90 20.90 -7.24
N LYS A 323 3.41 20.93 -8.49
CA LYS A 323 3.75 19.98 -9.54
C LYS A 323 5.25 19.97 -9.81
N GLU A 324 5.86 21.14 -9.99
CA GLU A 324 7.29 21.28 -10.25
C GLU A 324 8.12 20.71 -9.09
N PHE A 325 7.75 21.09 -7.86
CA PHE A 325 8.40 20.59 -6.64
C PHE A 325 8.37 19.06 -6.57
N ILE A 326 7.18 18.44 -6.71
CA ILE A 326 7.04 16.98 -6.64
C ILE A 326 7.78 16.29 -7.78
N HIS A 327 7.63 16.79 -9.01
CA HIS A 327 8.28 16.20 -10.18
C HIS A 327 9.80 16.14 -10.02
N LYS A 328 10.41 17.24 -9.53
CA LYS A 328 11.85 17.35 -9.36
C LYS A 328 12.34 16.56 -8.15
N ARG A 329 11.69 16.69 -6.99
CA ARG A 329 12.12 16.05 -5.74
C ARG A 329 12.04 14.53 -5.81
N TYR A 330 10.95 14.00 -6.37
CA TYR A 330 10.68 12.56 -6.38
C TYR A 330 11.11 11.85 -7.66
N GLN A 331 11.81 12.55 -8.56
CA GLN A 331 12.33 12.00 -9.81
C GLN A 331 11.24 11.26 -10.60
N VAL A 332 10.11 11.94 -10.78
CA VAL A 332 8.92 11.37 -11.42
C VAL A 332 9.27 10.91 -12.84
N ASP A 333 8.96 9.65 -13.15
CA ASP A 333 9.22 9.05 -14.45
C ASP A 333 8.15 9.44 -15.48
N ASN A 334 8.50 9.28 -16.77
CA ASN A 334 7.61 9.64 -17.87
C ASN A 334 6.32 8.81 -17.88
N GLU A 335 6.38 7.55 -17.46
CA GLU A 335 5.22 6.66 -17.38
C GLU A 335 4.17 7.23 -16.41
N SER A 336 4.61 7.72 -15.25
CA SER A 336 3.76 8.36 -14.25
C SER A 336 3.10 9.63 -14.79
N VAL A 337 3.82 10.41 -15.60
CA VAL A 337 3.28 11.59 -16.28
C VAL A 337 2.25 11.21 -17.33
N GLU A 338 2.50 10.18 -18.12
CA GLU A 338 1.56 9.67 -19.14
C GLU A 338 0.27 9.13 -18.52
N GLU A 339 0.38 8.35 -17.45
CA GLU A 339 -0.77 7.82 -16.69
C GLU A 339 -1.59 8.93 -16.05
N ASP A 340 -0.94 9.95 -15.49
CA ASP A 340 -1.63 11.13 -14.98
C ASP A 340 -2.37 11.91 -16.06
N ASN A 341 -1.81 12.03 -17.27
CA ASN A 341 -2.50 12.68 -18.39
C ASN A 341 -3.78 11.92 -18.78
N LYS A 342 -3.74 10.58 -18.84
CA LYS A 342 -4.93 9.75 -19.07
C LYS A 342 -5.96 9.94 -17.95
N PHE A 343 -5.51 9.98 -16.70
CA PHE A 343 -6.35 10.23 -15.54
C PHE A 343 -7.01 11.61 -15.59
N ALA A 344 -6.26 12.67 -15.91
CA ALA A 344 -6.77 14.03 -16.03
C ALA A 344 -7.84 14.16 -17.14
N VAL A 345 -7.64 13.52 -18.30
CA VAL A 345 -8.66 13.45 -19.36
C VAL A 345 -9.94 12.77 -18.86
N THR A 346 -9.79 11.68 -18.11
CA THR A 346 -10.92 10.94 -17.53
C THR A 346 -11.69 11.80 -16.52
N LEU A 347 -10.99 12.51 -15.64
CA LEU A 347 -11.60 13.45 -14.68
C LEU A 347 -12.36 14.58 -15.38
N SER A 348 -11.79 15.19 -16.42
CA SER A 348 -12.45 16.24 -17.20
C SER A 348 -13.73 15.74 -17.84
N ARG A 349 -13.69 14.55 -18.48
CA ARG A 349 -14.88 13.93 -19.07
C ARG A 349 -15.97 13.63 -18.04
N LYS A 350 -15.59 13.11 -16.86
CA LYS A 350 -16.52 12.87 -15.74
C LYS A 350 -17.19 14.17 -15.29
N LYS A 351 -16.42 15.26 -15.15
CA LYS A 351 -16.95 16.58 -14.79
C LYS A 351 -17.92 17.14 -15.85
N GLU A 352 -17.60 16.99 -17.13
CA GLU A 352 -18.49 17.41 -18.23
C GLU A 352 -19.81 16.63 -18.24
N MET A 353 -19.77 15.32 -17.99
CA MET A 353 -20.98 14.50 -17.90
C MET A 353 -21.88 14.94 -16.73
N ILE A 354 -21.30 15.12 -15.54
CA ILE A 354 -22.04 15.59 -14.35
C ILE A 354 -22.65 16.98 -14.59
N ALA A 355 -21.92 17.87 -15.28
CA ALA A 355 -22.43 19.20 -15.62
C ALA A 355 -23.66 19.13 -16.54
N LYS A 356 -23.63 18.25 -17.56
CA LYS A 356 -24.76 18.03 -18.47
C LYS A 356 -25.97 17.43 -17.75
N GLU A 357 -25.76 16.46 -16.87
CA GLU A 357 -26.85 15.86 -16.08
C GLU A 357 -27.55 16.90 -15.20
N LYS A 358 -26.78 17.75 -14.50
CA LYS A 358 -27.33 18.85 -13.70
C LYS A 358 -28.10 19.88 -14.52
N GLU A 359 -27.62 20.18 -15.73
CA GLU A 359 -28.31 21.08 -16.66
C GLU A 359 -29.65 20.48 -17.13
N GLU A 360 -29.66 19.19 -17.48
CA GLU A 360 -30.86 18.45 -17.87
C GLU A 360 -31.88 18.36 -16.72
N GLU A 361 -31.44 18.10 -15.49
CA GLU A 361 -32.28 18.13 -14.28
C GLU A 361 -32.91 19.52 -14.06
N ALA A 362 -32.10 20.59 -14.12
CA ALA A 362 -32.59 21.96 -13.97
C ALA A 362 -33.61 22.33 -15.05
N ILE A 363 -33.40 21.90 -16.30
CA ILE A 363 -34.35 22.09 -17.40
C ILE A 363 -35.65 21.33 -17.14
N ASN A 364 -35.57 20.09 -16.64
CA ASN A 364 -36.74 19.27 -16.34
C ASN A 364 -37.55 19.84 -15.17
N GLU A 365 -36.91 20.30 -14.09
CA GLU A 365 -37.58 20.99 -12.99
C GLU A 365 -38.27 22.29 -13.44
N ALA A 366 -37.61 23.07 -14.30
CA ALA A 366 -38.19 24.28 -14.87
C ALA A 366 -39.40 24.00 -15.77
N LYS A 367 -39.42 22.87 -16.49
CA LYS A 367 -40.56 22.42 -17.29
C LYS A 367 -41.74 21.96 -16.42
N VAL A 368 -41.49 21.28 -15.31
CA VAL A 368 -42.54 20.85 -14.35
C VAL A 368 -43.22 22.06 -13.71
N LYS A 369 -42.45 23.09 -13.31
CA LYS A 369 -43.00 24.34 -12.73
C LYS A 369 -43.81 25.19 -13.72
N ARG A 370 -43.66 24.99 -15.04
CA ARG A 370 -44.35 25.77 -16.09
C ARG A 370 -45.65 25.17 -16.62
N LYS A 371 -46.10 23.99 -16.14
CA LYS A 371 -47.43 23.48 -16.52
C LYS A 371 -48.54 24.31 -15.83
N PRO A 372 -49.39 25.05 -16.57
CA PRO A 372 -50.50 25.78 -15.94
C PRO A 372 -51.53 24.79 -15.38
N SER A 373 -52.05 25.06 -14.18
CA SER A 373 -53.16 24.28 -13.65
C SER A 373 -54.38 24.49 -14.55
N LEU A 374 -54.85 23.40 -15.16
CA LEU A 374 -56.14 23.40 -15.85
C LEU A 374 -57.23 23.44 -14.77
N LEU A 375 -57.56 24.64 -14.31
CA LEU A 375 -58.78 24.89 -13.54
C LEU A 375 -59.96 24.70 -14.48
N VAL A 376 -60.55 23.50 -14.42
CA VAL A 376 -61.85 23.19 -15.00
C VAL A 376 -62.87 24.12 -14.37
N LYS A 377 -63.41 25.07 -15.15
CA LYS A 377 -64.55 25.88 -14.71
C LYS A 377 -65.80 24.98 -14.62
N PRO A 378 -66.56 25.00 -13.52
CA PRO A 378 -67.80 24.23 -13.43
C PRO A 378 -68.84 24.83 -14.38
N VAL A 379 -69.45 23.97 -15.20
CA VAL A 379 -70.64 24.28 -15.99
C VAL A 379 -71.82 24.34 -15.02
N VAL A 380 -72.43 25.51 -14.90
CA VAL A 380 -73.70 25.69 -14.20
C VAL A 380 -74.81 25.28 -15.16
N THR A 381 -75.58 24.26 -14.79
CA THR A 381 -76.83 23.91 -15.49
C THR A 381 -77.99 24.52 -14.70
N VAL A 382 -78.87 25.20 -15.43
CA VAL A 382 -80.00 26.02 -14.96
C VAL A 382 -81.05 25.21 -14.20
#